data_AF-A0A0B6YSC9-F1
#
_entry.id   AF-A0A0B6YSC9-F1
#
_cell.length_a   1.000
_cell.length_b   1.000
_cell.length_c   1.000
_cell.angle_alpha   90.00
_cell.angle_beta   90.00
_cell.angle_gamma   90.00
#
_symmetry.space_group_name_H-M   'P 1'
#
loop_
_entity.id
_entity.type
_entity.pdbx_description
1 polymer ?
#
loop_
_entity_poly.entity_id
_entity_poly.type
_entity_poly.pdbx_seq_one_letter_code
_entity_poly.pdbx_strand_id
1 'polypeptide(L)'
;VVFPAFVQSHPKKQEALKIGLAVLNKMQEAKLITVDELCYRVLMQLAGQYNKPGMAVQVFSQMKKHGVHPNAITYGYYNRVMLEAKWPSPKSKGNLRWLKIR
;
A
#
# COMPACT_ATOMS: atom_id res chain seq x y z
N VAL A 1 1.57 9.31 15.48
CA VAL A 1 2.09 10.48 14.72
C VAL A 1 3.54 10.32 14.25
N VAL A 2 4.30 9.32 14.73
CA VAL A 2 5.75 9.20 14.48
C VAL A 2 6.11 8.72 13.06
N PHE A 3 5.30 7.85 12.46
CA PHE A 3 5.63 7.20 11.18
C PHE A 3 5.63 8.12 9.94
N PRO A 4 4.65 9.02 9.72
CA PRO A 4 4.67 9.95 8.59
C PRO A 4 5.87 10.91 8.63
N ALA A 5 6.20 11.42 9.82
CA ALA A 5 7.36 12.30 10.01
C ALA A 5 8.68 11.58 9.74
N PHE A 6 8.80 10.31 10.15
CA PHE A 6 9.96 9.45 9.86
C PHE A 6 10.17 9.20 8.36
N VAL A 7 9.08 9.01 7.59
CA VAL A 7 9.17 8.84 6.14
C VAL A 7 9.53 10.15 5.42
N GLN A 8 9.05 11.28 5.94
CA GLN A 8 9.33 12.60 5.35
C GLN A 8 10.79 13.04 5.56
N SER A 9 11.40 12.72 6.70
CA SER A 9 12.79 13.11 7.01
C SER A 9 13.85 12.17 6.42
N HIS A 10 13.47 11.00 5.92
CA HIS A 10 14.42 10.02 5.38
C HIS A 10 14.91 10.38 3.96
N PRO A 11 16.24 10.36 3.71
CA PRO A 11 16.81 10.70 2.39
C PRO A 11 16.43 9.70 1.29
N LYS A 12 16.22 8.43 1.65
CA LYS A 12 15.72 7.37 0.76
C LYS A 12 14.29 6.99 1.14
N LYS A 13 13.33 7.78 0.67
CA LYS A 13 11.88 7.59 0.91
C LYS A 13 11.39 6.18 0.60
N GLN A 14 11.95 5.52 -0.41
CA GLN A 14 11.62 4.12 -0.74
C GLN A 14 12.05 3.11 0.33
N GLU A 15 13.21 3.31 0.94
CA GLU A 15 13.69 2.45 2.03
C GLU A 15 12.88 2.70 3.31
N ALA A 16 12.55 3.96 3.61
CA ALA A 16 11.68 4.29 4.74
C ALA A 16 10.29 3.64 4.63
N LEU A 17 9.75 3.52 3.41
CA LEU A 17 8.49 2.81 3.16
C LEU A 17 8.59 1.30 3.37
N LYS A 18 9.67 0.68 2.91
CA LYS A 18 9.93 -0.75 3.14
C LYS A 18 10.08 -1.05 4.63
N ILE A 19 10.83 -0.20 5.33
CA ILE A 19 11.00 -0.29 6.80
C ILE A 19 9.64 -0.16 7.49
N GLY A 20 8.83 0.82 7.08
CA GLY A 20 7.47 0.97 7.61
C GLY A 20 6.58 -0.24 7.42
N LEU A 21 6.62 -0.84 6.24
CA LEU A 21 5.86 -2.06 5.96
C LEU A 21 6.38 -3.26 6.76
N ALA A 22 7.69 -3.38 6.97
CA ALA A 22 8.28 -4.41 7.82
C ALA A 22 7.92 -4.23 9.30
N VAL A 23 7.91 -3.00 9.80
CA VAL A 23 7.50 -2.67 11.18
C VAL A 23 6.02 -3.01 11.38
N LEU A 24 5.14 -2.72 10.40
CA LEU A 24 3.74 -3.11 10.49
C LEU A 24 3.58 -4.62 10.55
N ASN A 25 4.27 -5.38 9.69
CA ASN A 25 4.21 -6.84 9.75
C ASN A 25 4.62 -7.37 11.13
N LYS A 26 5.70 -6.83 11.72
CA LYS A 26 6.14 -7.20 13.08
C LYS A 26 5.13 -6.83 14.16
N MET A 27 4.50 -5.66 14.07
CA MET A 27 3.45 -5.24 15.01
C MET A 27 2.22 -6.14 14.91
N GLN A 28 1.90 -6.63 13.71
CA GLN A 28 0.80 -7.57 13.48
C GLN A 28 1.12 -8.98 13.99
N GLU A 29 2.34 -9.46 13.78
CA GLU A 29 2.82 -10.74 14.34
C GLU A 29 2.78 -10.73 15.86
N ALA A 30 3.11 -9.59 16.48
CA ALA A 30 3.00 -9.39 17.92
C ALA A 30 1.54 -9.27 18.43
N LYS A 31 0.52 -9.41 17.56
CA LYS A 31 -0.91 -9.20 17.87
C LYS A 31 -1.17 -7.88 18.61
N LEU A 32 -0.36 -6.85 18.34
CA LEU A 32 -0.63 -5.51 18.87
C LEU A 32 -1.90 -5.02 18.17
N ILE A 33 -2.97 -4.92 18.97
CA ILE A 33 -4.37 -4.68 18.54
C ILE A 33 -4.54 -3.37 17.76
N THR A 34 -3.51 -2.52 17.73
CA THR A 34 -3.52 -1.16 17.16
C THR A 34 -2.70 -1.01 15.88
N VAL A 35 -2.62 -2.05 15.04
CA VAL A 35 -2.23 -1.83 13.63
C VAL A 35 -3.41 -1.20 12.92
N ASP A 36 -3.62 0.06 13.27
CA ASP A 36 -4.82 0.81 12.97
C ASP A 36 -4.94 0.99 11.46
N GLU A 37 -6.18 1.02 11.00
CA GLU A 37 -6.61 1.45 9.67
C GLU A 37 -5.82 2.69 9.16
N LEU A 38 -5.42 3.57 10.07
CA LEU A 38 -4.59 4.74 9.82
C LEU A 38 -3.18 4.39 9.27
N CYS A 39 -2.52 3.36 9.78
CA CYS A 39 -1.17 2.98 9.34
C CYS A 39 -1.19 2.51 7.88
N TYR A 40 -2.16 1.68 7.52
CA TYR A 40 -2.39 1.26 6.14
C TYR A 40 -2.78 2.42 5.24
N ARG A 41 -3.60 3.37 5.74
CA ARG A 41 -3.95 4.60 5.01
C ARG A 41 -2.74 5.46 4.70
N VAL A 42 -1.85 5.67 5.68
CA VAL A 42 -0.60 6.43 5.48
C VAL A 42 0.28 5.74 4.44
N LEU A 43 0.44 4.41 4.52
CA LEU A 43 1.19 3.68 3.50
C LEU A 43 0.55 3.75 2.11
N MET A 44 -0.78 3.68 2.01
CA MET A 44 -1.50 3.80 0.74
C MET A 44 -1.34 5.20 0.14
N GLN A 45 -1.47 6.24 0.96
CA GLN A 45 -1.29 7.63 0.54
C GLN A 45 0.14 7.88 0.04
N LEU A 46 1.14 7.38 0.78
CA LEU A 46 2.54 7.49 0.37
C LEU A 46 2.82 6.68 -0.90
N ALA A 47 2.26 5.48 -1.04
CA ALA A 47 2.38 4.68 -2.27
C ALA A 47 1.84 5.43 -3.50
N GLY A 48 0.77 6.22 -3.32
CA GLY A 48 0.26 7.14 -4.35
C GLY A 48 1.18 8.31 -4.64
N GLN A 49 1.64 9.02 -3.61
CA GLN A 49 2.59 10.14 -3.78
C GLN A 49 3.89 9.72 -4.48
N TYR A 50 4.33 8.47 -4.30
CA TYR A 50 5.55 7.95 -4.92
C TYR A 50 5.32 7.14 -6.19
N ASN A 51 4.10 7.09 -6.73
CA ASN A 51 3.75 6.33 -7.94
C ASN A 51 4.25 4.87 -7.91
N LYS A 52 4.03 4.18 -6.78
CA LYS A 52 4.46 2.78 -6.58
C LYS A 52 3.25 1.83 -6.56
N PRO A 53 2.74 1.40 -7.74
CA PRO A 53 1.59 0.49 -7.82
C PRO A 53 1.81 -0.84 -7.11
N GLY A 54 3.01 -1.45 -7.22
CA GLY A 54 3.30 -2.72 -6.57
C GLY A 54 3.17 -2.66 -5.03
N MET A 55 3.56 -1.53 -4.44
CA MET A 55 3.43 -1.32 -3.00
C MET A 55 1.97 -1.08 -2.60
N ALA A 56 1.19 -0.35 -3.41
CA ALA A 56 -0.25 -0.17 -3.17
C ALA A 56 -1.01 -1.52 -3.22
N VAL A 57 -0.68 -2.41 -4.16
CA VAL A 57 -1.23 -3.78 -4.21
C VAL A 57 -0.85 -4.59 -2.96
N GLN A 58 0.41 -4.51 -2.53
CA GLN A 58 0.88 -5.22 -1.34
C GLN A 58 0.16 -4.74 -0.07
N VAL A 59 0.02 -3.42 0.11
CA VAL A 59 -0.73 -2.82 1.22
C VAL A 59 -2.18 -3.29 1.20
N PHE A 60 -2.85 -3.24 0.04
CA PHE A 60 -4.24 -3.68 -0.10
C PHE A 60 -4.43 -5.19 0.20
N SER A 61 -3.48 -6.01 -0.23
CA SER A 61 -3.48 -7.45 0.07
C SER A 61 -3.31 -7.73 1.56
N GLN A 62 -2.43 -6.98 2.24
CA GLN A 62 -2.23 -7.12 3.69
C GLN A 62 -3.49 -6.69 4.46
N MET A 63 -4.13 -5.58 4.08
CA MET A 63 -5.40 -5.15 4.68
C MET A 63 -6.46 -6.26 4.64
N LYS A 64 -6.67 -6.87 3.46
CA LYS A 64 -7.61 -8.00 3.29
C LYS A 64 -7.22 -9.22 4.13
N LYS A 65 -5.94 -9.61 4.13
CA LYS A 65 -5.44 -10.76 4.89
C LYS A 65 -5.69 -10.59 6.39
N HIS A 66 -5.60 -9.37 6.89
CA HIS A 66 -5.76 -9.04 8.30
C HIS A 66 -7.19 -8.58 8.66
N GLY A 67 -8.17 -8.75 7.77
CA GLY A 67 -9.57 -8.40 8.03
C GLY A 67 -9.84 -6.91 8.17
N VAL A 68 -8.87 -6.05 7.82
CA VAL A 68 -9.02 -4.59 7.87
C VAL A 68 -9.72 -4.15 6.58
N HIS A 69 -10.93 -3.63 6.74
CA HIS A 69 -11.72 -3.15 5.61
C HIS A 69 -11.17 -1.80 5.12
N PRO A 70 -10.79 -1.68 3.84
CA PRO A 70 -10.40 -0.38 3.30
C PRO A 70 -11.61 0.54 3.27
N ASN A 71 -11.51 1.71 3.89
CA ASN A 71 -12.53 2.75 3.79
C ASN A 71 -12.54 3.44 2.41
N ALA A 72 -13.55 4.28 2.17
CA ALA A 72 -13.72 5.02 0.92
C ALA A 72 -12.49 5.87 0.52
N ILE A 73 -11.79 6.43 1.52
CA ILE A 73 -10.59 7.25 1.29
C ILE A 73 -9.42 6.37 0.82
N THR A 74 -9.23 5.20 1.44
CA THR A 74 -8.18 4.22 1.07
C THR A 74 -8.39 3.69 -0.34
N TYR A 75 -9.65 3.39 -0.71
CA TYR A 75 -10.00 3.03 -2.08
C TYR A 75 -9.74 4.17 -3.06
N GLY A 76 -10.05 5.41 -2.69
CA GLY A 76 -9.73 6.60 -3.49
C GLY A 76 -8.24 6.71 -3.80
N TYR A 77 -7.38 6.55 -2.78
CA TYR A 77 -5.93 6.54 -2.98
C TYR A 77 -5.47 5.37 -3.84
N TYR A 78 -5.94 4.16 -3.56
CA TYR A 78 -5.59 2.96 -4.32
C TYR A 78 -5.95 3.11 -5.81
N ASN A 79 -7.18 3.52 -6.10
CA ASN A 79 -7.66 3.72 -7.47
C ASN A 79 -6.84 4.78 -8.18
N ARG A 80 -6.53 5.89 -7.51
CA ARG A 80 -5.66 6.92 -8.05
C ARG A 80 -4.28 6.36 -8.40
N VAL A 81 -3.64 5.60 -7.50
CA VAL A 81 -2.36 4.94 -7.80
C VAL A 81 -2.50 4.00 -8.99
N MET A 82 -3.56 3.20 -9.06
CA MET A 82 -3.77 2.23 -10.15
C MET A 82 -4.01 2.89 -11.51
N LEU A 83 -4.67 4.05 -11.53
CA LEU A 83 -4.94 4.84 -12.74
C LEU A 83 -3.71 5.63 -13.21
N GLU A 84 -2.95 6.20 -12.27
CA GLU A 84 -1.76 7.02 -12.56
C GLU A 84 -0.50 6.16 -12.77
N ALA A 85 -0.51 4.91 -12.32
CA ALA A 85 0.61 4.00 -12.49
C ALA A 85 0.79 3.56 -13.94
N LYS A 86 1.93 3.97 -14.52
CA LYS A 86 2.56 3.22 -15.61
C LYS A 86 3.02 1.88 -15.04
N TRP A 87 2.14 0.88 -15.08
CA TRP A 87 2.52 -0.50 -14.81
C TRP A 87 3.80 -0.80 -15.61
N PRO A 88 4.85 -1.40 -15.01
CA PRO A 88 5.90 -1.98 -15.81
C PRO A 88 5.21 -2.96 -16.74
N SER A 89 5.19 -2.60 -18.03
CA SER A 89 4.26 -3.17 -19.00
C SER A 89 4.31 -4.69 -18.96
N PRO A 90 3.16 -5.37 -19.03
CA PRO A 90 3.17 -6.80 -19.18
C PRO A 90 2.83 -7.19 -20.62
N LYS A 91 3.78 -7.82 -21.33
CA LYS A 91 3.46 -9.09 -22.05
C LYS A 91 3.01 -10.21 -21.06
N SER A 92 2.55 -9.84 -19.86
CA SER A 92 2.46 -10.65 -18.64
C SER A 92 1.08 -10.49 -17.98
N LYS A 93 0.10 -11.19 -18.55
CA LYS A 93 -1.03 -11.83 -17.83
C LYS A 93 -2.12 -10.96 -17.18
N GLY A 94 -1.92 -9.66 -16.91
CA GLY A 94 -2.90 -8.79 -16.23
C GLY A 94 -4.14 -8.46 -17.09
N ASN A 95 -3.94 -7.80 -18.24
CA ASN A 95 -5.03 -7.47 -19.18
C ASN A 95 -5.76 -8.69 -19.71
N LEU A 96 -5.05 -9.82 -19.88
CA LEU A 96 -5.64 -11.08 -20.35
C LEU A 96 -6.64 -11.66 -19.34
N ARG A 97 -6.45 -11.43 -18.03
CA ARG A 97 -7.39 -11.89 -17.00
C ARG A 97 -8.64 -10.99 -16.95
N TRP A 98 -8.47 -9.68 -17.12
CA TRP A 98 -9.60 -8.75 -17.17
C TRP A 98 -10.49 -8.94 -18.40
N LEU A 99 -9.90 -9.27 -19.56
CA LEU A 99 -10.64 -9.60 -20.78
C LEU A 99 -11.38 -10.94 -20.70
N LYS A 100 -10.93 -11.87 -19.83
CA LYS A 100 -11.58 -13.17 -19.62
C LYS A 100 -12.79 -13.14 -18.68
N ILE A 101 -12.98 -12.05 -17.96
CA ILE A 101 -14.11 -11.87 -17.02
C ILE A 101 -15.30 -11.21 -17.72
N ARG A 102 -15.11 -10.71 -18.95
CA ARG A 102 -16.16 -10.07 -19.74
C ARG A 102 -16.86 -11.08 -20.65
#